data_AF-A0A1X1TA11-F1
#
_entry.id   AF-A0A1X1TA11-F1
#
_cell.length_a   1.000
_cell.length_b   1.000
_cell.length_c   1.000
_cell.angle_alpha   90.00
_cell.angle_beta   90.00
_cell.angle_gamma   90.00
#
_symmetry.space_group_name_H-M   'P 1'
#
loop_
_entity.id
_entity.type
_entity.pdbx_description
1 polymer ?
#
loop_
_entity_poly.entity_id
_entity_poly.type
_entity_poly.pdbx_seq_one_letter_code
_entity_poly.pdbx_strand_id
1 'polypeptide(L)'
;MINELRATMRAITASAFALDAFYATVKSRCGPHPHNETWQQNGTAREKRIAETLKYHFCLKAKESGPVQSCVEQVFKFRDWAVHMAAEFRDPVYREDVESSVDWHFVVFRANNAINATGYTVQVLDYLVSILDRGGEDLTNCKTLAIERMDAIFDAYDQVEALPNFDRKSLQTSDEP
;
A
#
# COMPACT_ATOMS: atom_id res chain seq x y z
N MET A 1 7.10 19.00 14.25
CA MET A 1 8.01 18.22 13.38
C MET A 1 8.32 16.81 13.90
N ILE A 2 9.01 16.59 15.02
CA ILE A 2 9.39 15.21 15.43
C ILE A 2 8.18 14.29 15.66
N ASN A 3 7.10 14.82 16.26
CA ASN A 3 5.88 14.04 16.46
C ASN A 3 5.20 13.68 15.13
N GLU A 4 5.13 14.63 14.19
CA GLU A 4 4.60 14.41 12.84
C GLU A 4 5.42 13.35 12.10
N LEU A 5 6.75 13.48 12.09
CA LEU A 5 7.69 12.52 11.50
C LEU A 5 7.41 11.11 12.02
N ARG A 6 7.41 10.93 13.36
CA ARG A 6 7.20 9.61 13.98
C ARG A 6 5.81 9.05 13.70
N ALA A 7 4.77 9.86 13.79
CA ALA A 7 3.39 9.43 13.51
C ALA A 7 3.23 9.01 12.04
N THR A 8 3.77 9.81 11.12
CA THR A 8 3.71 9.55 9.69
C THR A 8 4.50 8.31 9.29
N MET A 9 5.73 8.16 9.80
CA MET A 9 6.52 6.94 9.59
C MET A 9 5.76 5.69 10.03
N ARG A 10 5.12 5.73 11.22
CA ARG A 10 4.32 4.61 11.72
C ARG A 10 3.13 4.31 10.82
N ALA A 11 2.37 5.33 10.42
CA ALA A 11 1.22 5.16 9.53
C ALA A 11 1.63 4.52 8.19
N ILE A 12 2.66 5.06 7.53
CA ILE A 12 3.11 4.54 6.24
C ILE A 12 3.68 3.11 6.38
N THR A 13 4.46 2.85 7.42
CA THR A 13 5.01 1.50 7.64
C THR A 13 3.91 0.49 7.94
N ALA A 14 2.88 0.88 8.71
CA ALA A 14 1.72 0.03 8.98
C ALA A 14 0.95 -0.30 7.69
N SER A 15 0.75 0.69 6.79
CA SER A 15 0.17 0.47 5.47
C SER A 15 0.97 -0.54 4.64
N ALA A 16 2.30 -0.43 4.65
CA ALA A 16 3.16 -1.39 3.96
C ALA A 16 3.04 -2.80 4.53
N PHE A 17 2.99 -2.93 5.86
CA PHE A 17 2.79 -4.22 6.52
C PHE A 17 1.41 -4.81 6.24
N ALA A 18 0.35 -4.00 6.15
CA ALA A 18 -0.98 -4.47 5.80
C ALA A 18 -1.00 -5.10 4.40
N LEU A 19 -0.40 -4.44 3.41
CA LEU A 19 -0.25 -4.98 2.04
C LEU A 19 0.61 -6.25 2.02
N ASP A 20 1.73 -6.26 2.75
CA ASP A 20 2.63 -7.41 2.80
C ASP A 20 1.95 -8.63 3.48
N ALA A 21 1.17 -8.41 4.54
CA ALA A 21 0.42 -9.45 5.23
C ALA A 21 -0.71 -10.00 4.37
N PHE A 22 -1.42 -9.13 3.63
CA PHE A 22 -2.42 -9.55 2.66
C PHE A 22 -1.80 -10.42 1.56
N TYR A 23 -0.69 -9.96 0.97
CA TYR A 23 0.10 -10.74 0.01
C TYR A 23 0.53 -12.10 0.58
N ALA A 24 1.06 -12.14 1.80
CA ALA A 24 1.50 -13.38 2.43
C ALA A 24 0.33 -14.36 2.61
N THR A 25 -0.85 -13.86 2.95
CA THR A 25 -2.08 -14.65 3.07
C THR A 25 -2.50 -15.22 1.71
N VAL A 26 -2.50 -14.41 0.66
CA VAL A 26 -2.81 -14.85 -0.71
C VAL A 26 -1.83 -15.94 -1.15
N LYS A 27 -0.52 -15.70 -0.99
CA LYS A 27 0.51 -16.67 -1.33
C LYS A 27 0.38 -17.98 -0.55
N SER A 28 0.02 -17.91 0.74
CA SER A 28 -0.16 -19.10 1.56
C SER A 28 -1.36 -19.94 1.13
N ARG A 29 -2.39 -19.33 0.54
CA ARG A 29 -3.63 -20.00 0.13
C ARG A 29 -3.56 -20.47 -1.32
N CYS A 30 -3.11 -19.61 -2.23
CA CYS A 30 -3.08 -19.88 -3.67
C CYS A 30 -1.76 -20.51 -4.14
N GLY A 31 -0.78 -20.63 -3.26
CA GLY A 31 0.56 -21.07 -3.61
C GLY A 31 1.46 -19.95 -4.17
N PRO A 32 2.71 -20.28 -4.53
CA PRO A 32 3.64 -19.31 -5.10
C PRO A 32 3.30 -18.98 -6.56
N HIS A 33 3.61 -17.75 -6.96
CA HIS A 33 3.59 -17.35 -8.38
C HIS A 33 4.53 -18.25 -9.22
N PRO A 34 4.18 -18.62 -10.47
CA PRO A 34 5.02 -19.48 -11.32
C PRO A 34 6.47 -19.01 -11.51
N HIS A 35 6.69 -17.69 -11.54
CA HIS A 35 8.02 -17.08 -11.68
C HIS A 35 8.74 -16.79 -10.35
N ASN A 36 8.25 -17.29 -9.21
CA ASN A 36 8.80 -16.93 -7.90
C ASN A 36 10.28 -17.31 -7.73
N GLU A 37 10.73 -18.44 -8.29
CA GLU A 37 12.15 -18.86 -8.25
C GLU A 37 13.02 -17.94 -9.11
N THR A 38 12.59 -17.65 -10.34
CA THR A 38 13.28 -16.72 -11.25
C THR A 38 13.44 -15.33 -10.62
N TRP A 39 12.41 -14.84 -9.94
CA TRP A 39 12.48 -13.56 -9.24
C TRP A 39 13.48 -13.54 -8.09
N GLN A 40 13.63 -14.66 -7.38
CA GLN A 40 14.62 -14.77 -6.30
C GLN A 40 16.04 -14.79 -6.86
N GLN A 41 16.28 -15.55 -7.94
CA GLN A 41 17.58 -15.63 -8.60
C GLN A 41 18.01 -14.28 -9.19
N ASN A 42 17.08 -13.54 -9.77
CA ASN A 42 17.36 -12.25 -10.42
C ASN A 42 17.30 -11.05 -9.45
N GLY A 43 17.08 -11.26 -8.15
CA GLY A 43 16.96 -10.17 -7.19
C GLY A 43 15.81 -9.20 -7.50
N THR A 44 14.68 -9.71 -8.02
CA THR A 44 13.53 -8.85 -8.37
C THR A 44 12.98 -8.15 -7.12
N ALA A 45 12.76 -6.85 -7.24
CA ALA A 45 12.31 -6.00 -6.14
C ALA A 45 11.00 -6.50 -5.51
N ARG A 46 10.86 -6.34 -4.18
CA ARG A 46 9.79 -6.98 -3.40
C ARG A 46 8.41 -6.46 -3.81
N GLU A 47 8.28 -5.15 -3.98
CA GLU A 47 7.08 -4.45 -4.41
C GLU A 47 6.58 -4.96 -5.78
N LYS A 48 7.49 -5.22 -6.72
CA LYS A 48 7.16 -5.80 -8.03
C LYS A 48 6.64 -7.23 -7.90
N ARG A 49 7.28 -8.05 -7.06
CA ARG A 49 6.85 -9.42 -6.80
C ARG A 49 5.45 -9.46 -6.17
N ILE A 50 5.17 -8.54 -5.25
CA ILE A 50 3.85 -8.42 -4.61
C ILE A 50 2.80 -8.04 -5.64
N ALA A 51 3.01 -6.96 -6.39
CA ALA A 51 2.06 -6.49 -7.40
C ALA A 51 1.74 -7.56 -8.45
N GLU A 52 2.76 -8.23 -9.01
CA GLU A 52 2.55 -9.29 -10.00
C GLU A 52 1.89 -10.55 -9.40
N THR A 53 2.18 -10.90 -8.15
CA THR A 53 1.50 -12.02 -7.47
C THR A 53 0.02 -11.73 -7.29
N LEU A 54 -0.34 -10.52 -6.84
CA LEU A 54 -1.73 -10.11 -6.69
C LEU A 54 -2.44 -10.06 -8.05
N LYS A 55 -1.80 -9.49 -9.06
CA LYS A 55 -2.31 -9.47 -10.44
C LYS A 55 -2.60 -10.86 -10.98
N TYR A 56 -1.68 -11.80 -10.79
CA TYR A 56 -1.83 -13.18 -11.23
C TYR A 56 -2.98 -13.90 -10.51
N HIS A 57 -2.99 -13.91 -9.18
CA HIS A 57 -4.00 -14.67 -8.43
C HIS A 57 -5.39 -14.05 -8.51
N PHE A 58 -5.53 -12.73 -8.61
CA PHE A 58 -6.83 -12.08 -8.73
C PHE A 58 -7.30 -11.87 -10.18
N CYS A 59 -6.54 -12.36 -11.16
CA CYS A 59 -6.80 -12.15 -12.58
C CYS A 59 -7.06 -10.66 -12.93
N LEU A 60 -6.22 -9.76 -12.41
CA LEU A 60 -6.42 -8.32 -12.58
C LEU A 60 -6.23 -7.91 -14.05
N LYS A 61 -7.16 -7.10 -14.56
CA LYS A 61 -7.06 -6.48 -15.88
C LYS A 61 -6.04 -5.33 -15.84
N ALA A 62 -5.51 -4.92 -17.00
CA ALA A 62 -4.53 -3.83 -17.09
C ALA A 62 -5.00 -2.53 -16.38
N LYS A 63 -6.28 -2.18 -16.51
CA LYS A 63 -6.89 -1.02 -15.85
C LYS A 63 -6.96 -1.13 -14.32
N GLU A 64 -6.93 -2.35 -13.79
CA GLU A 64 -7.01 -2.66 -12.35
C GLU A 64 -5.60 -2.86 -11.78
N SER A 65 -4.67 -3.42 -12.55
CA SER A 65 -3.30 -3.68 -12.12
C SER A 65 -2.48 -2.42 -11.92
N GLY A 66 -2.71 -1.38 -12.73
CA GLY A 66 -1.98 -0.11 -12.63
C GLY A 66 -2.10 0.52 -11.23
N PRO A 67 -3.31 0.84 -10.76
CA PRO A 67 -3.50 1.42 -9.42
C PRO A 67 -2.94 0.54 -8.29
N VAL A 68 -3.13 -0.78 -8.37
CA VAL A 68 -2.58 -1.72 -7.37
C VAL A 68 -1.05 -1.67 -7.35
N GLN A 69 -0.42 -1.70 -8.51
CA GLN A 69 1.04 -1.60 -8.63
C GLN A 69 1.55 -0.26 -8.10
N SER A 70 0.94 0.85 -8.50
CA SER A 70 1.34 2.19 -8.04
C SER A 70 1.22 2.34 -6.53
N CYS A 71 0.14 1.83 -5.92
CA CYS A 71 -0.02 1.82 -4.47
C CYS A 71 1.10 1.02 -3.78
N VAL A 72 1.33 -0.21 -4.23
CA VAL A 72 2.36 -1.10 -3.66
C VAL A 72 3.75 -0.49 -3.81
N GLU A 73 4.10 0.05 -4.97
CA GLU A 73 5.39 0.69 -5.22
C GLU A 73 5.61 1.91 -4.32
N GLN A 74 4.62 2.80 -4.22
CA GLN A 74 4.75 4.01 -3.40
C GLN A 74 4.88 3.69 -1.91
N VAL A 75 4.02 2.82 -1.39
CA VAL A 75 4.00 2.47 0.04
C VAL A 75 5.29 1.75 0.43
N PHE A 76 5.81 0.83 -0.40
CA PHE A 76 7.06 0.14 -0.13
C PHE A 76 8.28 1.05 -0.28
N LYS A 77 8.27 1.98 -1.23
CA LYS A 77 9.32 3.02 -1.35
C LYS A 77 9.41 3.87 -0.09
N PHE A 78 8.28 4.33 0.44
CA PHE A 78 8.27 5.09 1.70
C PHE A 78 8.68 4.24 2.90
N ARG A 79 8.25 2.97 2.96
CA ARG A 79 8.70 2.03 3.99
C ARG A 79 10.22 1.88 3.95
N ASP A 80 10.79 1.67 2.76
CA ASP A 80 12.22 1.48 2.58
C ASP A 80 13.01 2.70 3.04
N TRP A 81 12.52 3.90 2.75
CA TRP A 81 13.07 5.13 3.31
C TRP A 81 12.94 5.25 4.84
N ALA A 82 11.90 4.67 5.44
CA ALA A 82 11.69 4.70 6.88
C ALA A 82 12.62 3.73 7.63
N VAL A 83 12.87 2.54 7.06
CA VAL A 83 13.68 1.48 7.68
C VAL A 83 15.15 1.53 7.27
N HIS A 84 15.42 2.04 6.08
CA HIS A 84 16.75 2.37 5.57
C HIS A 84 16.79 3.88 5.38
N MET A 85 16.93 4.62 6.48
CA MET A 85 17.31 6.04 6.40
C MET A 85 18.57 6.09 5.55
N ALA A 86 18.43 6.57 4.31
CA ALA A 86 19.47 6.42 3.31
C ALA A 86 20.75 7.02 3.88
N ALA A 87 21.85 6.25 3.87
CA ALA A 87 23.17 6.76 4.20
C ALA A 87 23.65 7.79 3.15
N GLU A 88 22.87 8.00 2.09
CA GLU A 88 23.09 9.00 1.07
C GLU A 88 22.58 10.36 1.55
N PHE A 89 23.51 11.30 1.65
CA PHE A 89 23.18 12.69 1.87
C PHE A 89 22.29 13.22 0.74
N ARG A 90 21.21 13.90 1.11
CA ARG A 90 20.34 14.63 0.19
C ARG A 90 20.26 16.08 0.64
N ASP A 91 20.14 16.99 -0.32
CA ASP A 91 20.01 18.41 -0.03
C ASP A 91 18.73 18.68 0.79
N PRO A 92 18.79 19.61 1.76
CA PRO A 92 17.61 20.07 2.48
C PRO A 92 16.54 20.61 1.52
N VAL A 93 15.29 20.31 1.81
CA VAL A 93 14.14 20.68 0.99
C VAL A 93 13.34 21.76 1.70
N TYR A 94 13.00 22.83 0.99
CA TYR A 94 12.19 23.91 1.52
C TYR A 94 10.75 23.45 1.78
N ARG A 95 10.24 23.72 2.99
CA ARG A 95 8.84 23.52 3.38
C ARG A 95 8.19 24.87 3.65
N GLU A 96 7.14 25.15 2.89
CA GLU A 96 6.38 26.40 3.00
C GLU A 96 5.71 26.55 4.38
N ASP A 97 5.19 25.46 4.94
CA ASP A 97 4.44 25.48 6.20
C ASP A 97 5.30 25.77 7.44
N VAL A 98 6.63 25.66 7.33
CA VAL A 98 7.58 26.01 8.40
C VAL A 98 8.58 27.10 7.96
N GLU A 99 8.40 27.66 6.76
CA GLU A 99 9.22 28.70 6.15
C GLU A 99 10.73 28.43 6.24
N SER A 100 11.14 27.16 6.06
CA SER A 100 12.52 26.74 6.28
C SER A 100 12.90 25.51 5.45
N SER A 101 14.20 25.38 5.16
CA SER A 101 14.77 24.17 4.56
C SER A 101 15.00 23.12 5.63
N VAL A 102 14.36 21.97 5.46
CA VAL A 102 14.43 20.86 6.41
C VAL A 102 15.07 19.65 5.77
N ASP A 103 15.55 18.71 6.60
CA ASP A 103 15.95 17.40 6.11
C ASP A 103 14.80 16.73 5.34
N TRP A 104 15.10 16.08 4.22
CA TRP A 104 14.12 15.51 3.30
C TRP A 104 13.16 14.51 3.97
N HIS A 105 13.57 13.86 5.07
CA HIS A 105 12.69 12.97 5.84
C HIS A 105 11.48 13.74 6.37
N PHE A 106 11.63 15.01 6.77
CA PHE A 106 10.49 15.83 7.20
C PHE A 106 9.57 16.20 6.03
N VAL A 107 10.03 16.12 4.78
CA VAL A 107 9.16 16.34 3.60
C VAL A 107 8.43 15.06 3.23
N VAL A 108 9.13 13.94 3.24
CA VAL A 108 8.57 12.62 2.93
C VAL A 108 7.59 12.16 4.01
N PHE A 109 7.95 12.29 5.27
CA PHE A 109 7.13 11.85 6.40
C PHE A 109 6.32 13.01 6.99
N ARG A 110 5.52 13.63 6.12
CA ARG A 110 4.50 14.63 6.47
C ARG A 110 3.10 14.03 6.48
N ALA A 111 2.19 14.67 7.21
CA ALA A 111 0.82 14.17 7.40
C ALA A 111 0.12 13.78 6.09
N ASN A 112 0.19 14.62 5.05
CA ASN A 112 -0.46 14.37 3.76
C ASN A 112 0.00 13.06 3.10
N ASN A 113 1.28 12.70 3.22
CA ASN A 113 1.79 11.47 2.63
C ASN A 113 1.33 10.25 3.43
N ALA A 114 1.21 10.35 4.76
CA ALA A 114 0.62 9.31 5.60
C ALA A 114 -0.87 9.10 5.27
N ILE A 115 -1.61 10.19 5.15
CA ILE A 115 -3.04 10.19 4.80
C ILE A 115 -3.24 9.48 3.46
N ASN A 116 -2.48 9.86 2.43
CA ASN A 116 -2.56 9.24 1.11
C ASN A 116 -2.14 7.76 1.13
N ALA A 117 -1.03 7.43 1.80
CA ALA A 117 -0.56 6.04 1.90
C ALA A 117 -1.59 5.14 2.62
N THR A 118 -2.22 5.64 3.68
CA THR A 118 -3.28 4.94 4.41
C THR A 118 -4.51 4.78 3.55
N GLY A 119 -4.98 5.87 2.95
CA GLY A 119 -6.17 5.88 2.10
C GLY A 119 -6.07 4.92 0.92
N TYR A 120 -5.01 5.04 0.12
CA TYR A 120 -4.82 4.16 -1.03
C TYR A 120 -4.65 2.69 -0.63
N THR A 121 -4.02 2.41 0.52
CA THR A 121 -3.89 1.03 1.02
C THR A 121 -5.26 0.45 1.37
N VAL A 122 -6.08 1.20 2.11
CA VAL A 122 -7.45 0.78 2.47
C VAL A 122 -8.29 0.57 1.22
N GLN A 123 -8.23 1.49 0.25
CA GLN A 123 -8.95 1.37 -1.02
C GLN A 123 -8.52 0.13 -1.83
N VAL A 124 -7.22 -0.10 -1.98
CA VAL A 124 -6.70 -1.28 -2.70
C VAL A 124 -7.13 -2.57 -2.01
N LEU A 125 -7.05 -2.63 -0.68
CA LEU A 125 -7.49 -3.81 0.08
C LEU A 125 -8.99 -4.04 -0.06
N ASP A 126 -9.82 -2.99 0.02
CA ASP A 126 -11.27 -3.10 -0.18
C ASP A 126 -11.61 -3.64 -1.56
N TYR A 127 -10.96 -3.10 -2.58
CA TYR A 127 -11.12 -3.56 -3.95
C TYR A 127 -10.73 -5.03 -4.07
N LEU A 128 -9.54 -5.44 -3.61
CA LEU A 128 -9.07 -6.83 -3.69
C LEU A 128 -9.99 -7.78 -2.92
N VAL A 129 -10.47 -7.39 -1.73
CA VAL A 129 -11.46 -8.15 -0.94
C VAL A 129 -12.76 -8.34 -1.72
N SER A 130 -13.22 -7.30 -2.41
CA SER A 130 -14.46 -7.35 -3.20
C SER A 130 -14.41 -8.35 -4.37
N ILE A 131 -13.21 -8.70 -4.84
CA ILE A 131 -12.97 -9.60 -5.97
C ILE A 131 -12.25 -10.90 -5.58
N LEU A 132 -12.25 -11.28 -4.29
CA LEU A 132 -11.61 -12.52 -3.81
C LEU A 132 -12.10 -13.79 -4.53
N ASP A 133 -13.32 -13.78 -5.03
CA ASP A 133 -13.92 -14.87 -5.82
C ASP A 133 -13.20 -15.13 -7.14
N ARG A 134 -12.44 -14.16 -7.66
CA ARG A 134 -11.58 -14.36 -8.84
C ARG A 134 -10.35 -15.21 -8.55
N GLY A 135 -10.00 -15.38 -7.27
CA GLY A 135 -8.77 -16.01 -6.82
C GLY A 135 -8.84 -17.50 -6.50
N GLY A 136 -9.90 -18.18 -6.96
CA GLY A 136 -10.12 -19.61 -6.73
C GLY A 136 -10.90 -19.91 -5.45
N GLU A 137 -11.13 -21.20 -5.20
CA GLU A 137 -12.00 -21.69 -4.13
C GLU A 137 -11.52 -21.26 -2.73
N ASP A 138 -10.21 -21.33 -2.46
CA ASP A 138 -9.64 -20.98 -1.16
C ASP A 138 -9.86 -19.52 -0.75
N LEU A 139 -9.76 -18.59 -1.72
CA LEU A 139 -10.02 -17.17 -1.49
C LEU A 139 -11.52 -16.88 -1.45
N THR A 140 -12.31 -17.57 -2.27
CA THR A 140 -13.77 -17.48 -2.26
C THR A 140 -14.34 -17.83 -0.89
N ASN A 141 -13.85 -18.90 -0.27
CA ASN A 141 -14.29 -19.37 1.05
C ASN A 141 -14.05 -18.36 2.17
N CYS A 142 -13.11 -17.43 1.99
CA CYS A 142 -12.80 -16.39 2.97
C CYS A 142 -13.49 -15.06 2.70
N LYS A 143 -14.18 -14.90 1.55
CA LYS A 143 -14.68 -13.61 1.06
C LYS A 143 -15.66 -12.96 2.04
N THR A 144 -16.63 -13.71 2.57
CA THR A 144 -17.63 -13.17 3.51
C THR A 144 -16.96 -12.59 4.75
N LEU A 145 -16.09 -13.37 5.41
CA LEU A 145 -15.37 -12.90 6.58
C LEU A 145 -14.46 -11.70 6.23
N ALA A 146 -13.77 -11.74 5.08
CA ALA A 146 -12.91 -10.64 4.66
C ALA A 146 -13.69 -9.33 4.45
N ILE A 147 -14.89 -9.40 3.86
CA ILE A 147 -15.79 -8.25 3.70
C ILE A 147 -16.22 -7.73 5.07
N GLU A 148 -16.68 -8.58 5.99
CA GLU A 148 -17.07 -8.16 7.34
C GLU A 148 -15.94 -7.44 8.08
N ARG A 149 -14.70 -7.94 7.95
CA ARG A 149 -13.51 -7.28 8.53
C ARG A 149 -13.19 -5.96 7.84
N MET A 150 -13.34 -5.90 6.52
CA MET A 150 -13.11 -4.67 5.78
C MET A 150 -14.16 -3.61 6.12
N ASP A 151 -15.42 -4.00 6.30
CA ASP A 151 -16.49 -3.09 6.72
C ASP A 151 -16.20 -2.48 8.09
N ALA A 152 -15.76 -3.28 9.06
CA ALA A 152 -15.32 -2.74 10.36
C ALA A 152 -14.12 -1.78 10.26
N ILE A 153 -13.21 -2.00 9.29
CA ILE A 153 -12.11 -1.07 9.01
C ILE A 153 -12.66 0.25 8.45
N PHE A 154 -13.62 0.19 7.53
CA PHE A 154 -14.24 1.40 6.98
C PHE A 154 -15.08 2.16 8.01
N ASP A 155 -15.81 1.46 8.88
CA ASP A 155 -16.54 2.10 9.97
C ASP A 155 -15.59 2.95 10.82
N ALA A 156 -14.36 2.48 11.06
CA ALA A 156 -13.33 3.25 11.77
C ALA A 156 -12.67 4.33 10.89
N TYR A 157 -12.44 4.03 9.61
CA TYR A 157 -11.85 4.94 8.63
C TYR A 157 -12.72 6.20 8.45
N ASP A 158 -14.03 6.01 8.31
CA ASP A 158 -15.01 7.07 8.06
C ASP A 158 -15.21 8.01 9.27
N GLN A 159 -14.77 7.60 10.47
CA GLN A 159 -14.74 8.49 11.64
C GLN A 159 -13.54 9.46 11.63
N VAL A 160 -12.58 9.29 10.73
CA VAL A 160 -11.38 10.12 10.66
C VAL A 160 -11.52 11.15 9.54
N GLU A 161 -11.93 12.37 9.90
CA GLU A 161 -12.20 13.48 8.96
C GLU A 161 -11.04 13.80 8.00
N ALA A 162 -9.80 13.59 8.43
CA ALA A 162 -8.61 13.88 7.64
C ALA A 162 -8.32 12.85 6.53
N LEU A 163 -9.00 11.69 6.53
CA LEU A 163 -8.78 10.64 5.55
C LEU A 163 -9.60 10.90 4.27
N PRO A 164 -9.04 10.60 3.08
CA PRO A 164 -9.72 10.83 1.81
C PRO A 164 -10.94 9.92 1.66
N ASN A 165 -12.01 10.48 1.09
CA ASN A 165 -13.19 9.68 0.73
C ASN A 165 -12.94 8.90 -0.56
N PHE A 166 -13.31 7.62 -0.55
CA PHE A 166 -13.25 6.77 -1.72
C PHE A 166 -14.59 6.12 -2.00
N ASP A 167 -14.85 5.87 -3.28
CA ASP A 167 -15.94 4.97 -3.65
C ASP A 167 -15.54 3.52 -3.32
N ARG A 168 -16.34 2.87 -2.48
CA ARG A 168 -16.07 1.51 -1.98
C ARG A 168 -15.95 0.54 -3.17
N LYS A 169 -15.04 -0.42 -3.07
CA LYS A 169 -14.83 -1.50 -4.06
C LYS A 169 -14.46 -0.96 -5.45
N SER A 170 -13.93 0.26 -5.51
CA SER A 170 -13.41 0.89 -6.72
C SER A 170 -11.92 1.17 -6.57
N LEU A 171 -11.21 1.25 -7.71
CA LEU A 171 -9.86 1.77 -7.76
C LEU A 171 -9.93 3.17 -8.37
N GLN A 172 -9.50 4.18 -7.62
CA GLN A 172 -9.20 5.46 -8.23
C GLN A 172 -7.86 5.35 -8.97
N THR A 173 -7.84 5.74 -10.23
CA THR A 173 -6.59 6.08 -10.89
C THR A 173 -6.12 7.38 -10.25
N SER A 174 -4.95 7.39 -9.62
CA SER A 174 -4.28 8.65 -9.35
C SER A 174 -4.13 9.35 -10.70
N ASP A 175 -4.89 10.43 -10.93
CA ASP A 175 -4.50 11.39 -11.95
C ASP A 175 -3.04 11.74 -11.67
N GLU A 176 -2.18 11.61 -12.67
CA GLU A 176 -0.76 11.93 -12.56
C GLU A 176 -0.59 13.34 -11.96
N PRO A 177 0.44 13.56 -11.11
CA PRO A 177 0.76 14.90 -10.62
C PRO A 177 1.11 15.86 -11.77
#